data_AF-A0A7V7RJ43-F1
#
_entry.id   AF-A0A7V7RJ43-F1
#
_cell.length_a   1.000
_cell.length_b   1.000
_cell.length_c   1.000
_cell.angle_alpha   90.00
_cell.angle_beta   90.00
_cell.angle_gamma   90.00
#
_symmetry.space_group_name_H-M   'P 1'
#
loop_
_entity.id
_entity.type
_entity.pdbx_description
1 polymer ?
#
loop_
_entity_poly.entity_id
_entity_poly.type
_entity_poly.pdbx_seq_one_letter_code
_entity_poly.pdbx_strand_id
1 'polypeptide(L)' 'MKMSNEELIEAYQDAIRLELDEDFIAMLAEEMIRRNLKTVKKNSVEMKS' A
#
# COMPACT_ATOMS: atom_id res chain seq x y z
N MET A 1 -11.90 -14.14 -5.16
CA MET A 1 -12.22 -13.21 -4.04
C MET A 1 -11.67 -11.84 -4.40
N LYS A 2 -12.38 -10.75 -4.10
CA LYS A 2 -11.80 -9.40 -4.19
C LYS A 2 -11.34 -9.02 -2.78
N MET A 3 -10.03 -8.84 -2.59
CA MET A 3 -9.48 -8.27 -1.34
C MET A 3 -10.11 -6.91 -1.07
N SER A 4 -10.35 -6.60 0.20
CA SER A 4 -10.70 -5.26 0.66
C SER A 4 -9.55 -4.26 0.43
N ASN A 5 -9.84 -2.98 0.61
CA ASN A 5 -8.82 -1.94 0.45
C ASN A 5 -7.74 -2.02 1.55
N GLU A 6 -8.13 -2.39 2.78
CA GLU A 6 -7.21 -2.55 3.91
C GLU A 6 -6.27 -3.73 3.68
N GLU A 7 -6.81 -4.89 3.31
CA GLU A 7 -6.01 -6.09 2.98
C GLU A 7 -5.04 -5.82 1.82
N LEU A 8 -5.44 -5.02 0.82
CA LEU A 8 -4.57 -4.68 -0.31
C LEU A 8 -3.41 -3.76 0.11
N ILE A 9 -3.68 -2.78 0.98
CA ILE A 9 -2.65 -1.89 1.51
C ILE A 9 -1.67 -2.68 2.39
N GLU A 10 -2.18 -3.55 3.26
CA GLU A 10 -1.36 -4.40 4.13
C GLU A 10 -0.48 -5.34 3.30
N ALA A 11 -1.06 -6.04 2.32
CA ALA A 11 -0.32 -6.93 1.43
C ALA A 11 0.78 -6.20 0.65
N TYR A 12 0.53 -4.98 0.18
CA TYR A 12 1.54 -4.16 -0.49
C TYR A 12 2.68 -3.76 0.46
N GLN A 13 2.36 -3.33 1.68
CA GLN A 13 3.36 -2.96 2.68
C GLN A 13 4.21 -4.16 3.11
N ASP A 14 3.57 -5.32 3.29
CA ASP A 14 4.26 -6.57 3.62
C ASP A 14 5.13 -7.05 2.47
N ALA A 15 4.67 -6.95 1.22
CA ALA A 15 5.46 -7.32 0.05
C ALA A 15 6.74 -6.48 -0.06
N ILE A 16 6.67 -5.17 0.20
CA ILE A 16 7.86 -4.30 0.28
C ILE A 16 8.76 -4.71 1.45
N ARG A 17 8.18 -4.89 2.65
CA ARG A 17 8.94 -5.20 3.88
C ARG A 17 9.68 -6.53 3.80
N LEU A 18 9.12 -7.50 3.10
CA LEU A 18 9.69 -8.84 2.92
C LEU A 18 10.59 -8.93 1.67
N GLU A 19 10.78 -7.82 0.94
CA GLU A 19 11.56 -7.79 -0.31
C GLU A 19 11.10 -8.89 -1.28
N LEU A 20 9.77 -9.00 -1.46
CA LEU A 20 9.21 -9.94 -2.42
C LEU A 20 9.51 -9.50 -3.86
N ASP A 21 9.19 -10.39 -4.79
CA ASP A 21 9.34 -10.17 -6.22
C ASP A 21 8.76 -8.84 -6.70
N GLU A 22 9.52 -8.14 -7.55
CA GLU A 22 9.19 -6.79 -8.00
C GLU A 22 7.91 -6.76 -8.86
N ASP A 23 7.66 -7.79 -9.67
CA ASP A 23 6.44 -7.88 -10.48
C ASP A 23 5.20 -8.06 -9.59
N PHE A 24 5.33 -8.84 -8.52
CA PHE A 24 4.27 -8.99 -7.52
C PHE A 24 3.97 -7.66 -6.81
N ILE A 25 5.01 -6.92 -6.40
CA ILE A 25 4.85 -5.59 -5.77
C ILE A 25 4.19 -4.61 -6.75
N ALA A 26 4.62 -4.61 -8.02
CA ALA A 26 4.06 -3.76 -9.06
C ALA A 26 2.56 -4.05 -9.29
N MET A 27 2.17 -5.33 -9.36
CA MET A 27 0.78 -5.72 -9.50
C MET A 27 -0.11 -5.18 -8.35
N LEU A 28 0.37 -5.24 -7.11
CA LEU A 28 -0.35 -4.67 -5.96
C LEU A 28 -0.46 -3.15 -6.05
N ALA A 29 0.63 -2.48 -6.44
CA ALA A 29 0.66 -1.02 -6.62
C ALA A 29 -0.33 -0.56 -7.70
N GLU A 30 -0.38 -1.25 -8.84
CA GLU A 30 -1.32 -0.95 -9.93
C GLU A 30 -2.77 -1.08 -9.49
N GLU A 31 -3.10 -2.14 -8.74
CA GLU A 31 -4.45 -2.34 -8.22
C GLU A 31 -4.83 -1.25 -7.19
N MET A 32 -3.87 -0.81 -6.36
CA MET A 32 -4.07 0.32 -5.43
C MET A 32 -4.34 1.63 -6.18
N ILE A 33 -3.57 1.91 -7.25
CA ILE A 33 -3.79 3.08 -8.12
C ILE A 33 -5.17 3.01 -8.79
N ARG A 34 -5.54 1.84 -9.34
CA ARG A 34 -6.84 1.62 -9.99
C ARG A 34 -8.02 1.89 -9.06
N ARG A 35 -7.85 1.62 -7.76
CA ARG A 35 -8.86 1.86 -6.72
C ARG A 35 -8.76 3.24 -6.07
N ASN A 36 -7.82 4.08 -6.51
CA ASN A 36 -7.54 5.39 -5.94
C ASN A 36 -7.19 5.34 -4.43
N LEU A 37 -6.45 4.31 -4.01
CA LEU A 37 -5.99 4.16 -2.64
C LEU A 37 -4.73 4.98 -2.42
N LYS A 38 -4.80 5.94 -1.49
CA LYS A 38 -3.62 6.68 -1.05
C LYS A 38 -2.87 5.80 -0.08
N THR A 39 -1.59 5.52 -0.36
CA THR A 39 -0.68 5.10 0.69
C THR A 39 -0.67 6.23 1.70
N VAL A 40 -1.22 5.99 2.89
CA VAL A 40 -1.14 6.96 3.96
C VAL A 40 0.34 7.00 4.33
N LYS A 41 1.10 7.91 3.70
CA LYS A 41 2.33 8.42 4.31
C LYS A 41 1.86 8.87 5.68
N LYS A 42 2.24 8.12 6.71
CA LYS A 42 2.01 8.49 8.10
C LYS A 42 2.69 9.84 8.24
N ASN A 43 1.93 10.92 8.08
CA ASN A 43 2.46 12.28 8.20
C ASN A 43 3.03 12.35 9.62
N SER A 44 4.35 12.40 9.67
CA SER A 44 5.09 12.84 10.83
C SER A 44 4.52 14.21 11.22
N VAL A 45 3.79 14.23 12.34
CA VAL A 45 3.64 15.37 13.25
C VAL A 45 2.95 16.62 12.66
N GLU A 46 1.63 16.71 12.86
CA GLU A 46 1.00 18.01 13.13
C GLU A 46 1.53 18.53 14.47
N MET A 47 2.65 19.26 14.45
CA MET A 47 3.03 20.13 15.54
C MET A 47 2.24 21.43 15.38
N LYS A 48 1.15 21.53 16.13
CA LYS A 48 0.51 22.81 16.41
C LYS A 48 1.52 23.70 17.15
N SER A 49 1.81 24.87 16.62
CA SER A 49 2.30 26.05 17.36
C SER A 49 1.90 27.30 16.58
#